data_AF-A0A8S2Z6D7-F1
#
_entry.id   AF-A0A8S2Z6D7-F1
#
_cell.length_a   1.000
_cell.length_b   1.000
_cell.length_c   1.000
_cell.angle_alpha   90.00
_cell.angle_beta   90.00
_cell.angle_gamma   90.00
#
_symmetry.space_group_name_H-M   'P 1'
#
loop_
_entity.id
_entity.type
_entity.pdbx_description
1 polymer ?
#
loop_
_entity_poly.entity_id
_entity_poly.type
_entity_poly.pdbx_seq_one_letter_code
_entity_poly.pdbx_strand_id
1 'polypeptide(L)'
;MHSNNESYSPALKKSDSVSAFRDTESAFLYDNDLLTDVQMKFSAVEQSPHEEVAASVPNTDDITIVNNSFRMWFLGVIFAAGLAVVNQFFDFRTNPVVITTLITQVLAMPA
;
A
#
# COMPACT_ATOMS: atom_id res chain seq x y z
N MET A 1 -64.22 49.40 19.95
CA MET A 1 -62.89 48.76 19.99
C MET A 1 -63.05 47.37 20.58
N HIS A 2 -62.94 46.30 19.78
CA HIS A 2 -62.67 44.90 20.14
C HIS A 2 -62.40 44.21 18.78
N SER A 3 -61.14 44.21 18.32
CA SER A 3 -60.20 43.06 18.31
C SER A 3 -60.75 41.82 17.61
N ASN A 4 -60.04 41.33 16.58
CA ASN A 4 -59.62 39.93 16.43
C ASN A 4 -58.72 39.81 15.19
N ASN A 5 -57.42 39.97 15.41
CA ASN A 5 -56.34 39.59 14.51
C ASN A 5 -55.83 38.20 14.93
N GLU A 6 -56.55 37.14 14.57
CA GLU A 6 -56.00 35.79 14.68
C GLU A 6 -54.99 35.57 13.55
N SER A 7 -53.77 36.03 13.84
CA SER A 7 -52.58 35.71 13.07
C SER A 7 -52.37 34.20 13.14
N TYR A 8 -52.65 33.51 12.05
CA TYR A 8 -52.16 32.17 11.80
C TYR A 8 -50.65 32.13 12.09
N SER A 9 -50.27 31.44 13.15
CA SER A 9 -48.89 31.18 13.51
C SER A 9 -48.69 29.66 13.42
N PRO A 10 -47.82 29.14 12.54
CA PRO A 10 -47.63 27.70 12.45
C PRO A 10 -46.80 27.26 13.65
N ALA A 11 -47.45 26.66 14.65
CA ALA A 11 -46.78 26.01 15.76
C ALA A 11 -46.10 24.73 15.23
N LEU A 12 -44.83 24.82 14.86
CA LEU A 12 -43.99 23.66 14.59
C LEU A 12 -43.87 22.84 15.88
N LYS A 13 -44.49 21.64 15.92
CA LYS A 13 -44.41 20.74 17.06
C LYS A 13 -42.98 20.23 17.20
N LYS A 14 -42.35 20.53 18.34
CA LYS A 14 -41.01 20.08 18.73
C LYS A 14 -40.82 18.55 18.70
N SER A 15 -41.90 17.77 18.70
CA SER A 15 -41.87 16.30 18.55
C SER A 15 -41.38 15.86 17.18
N ASP A 16 -41.77 16.59 16.13
CA ASP A 16 -41.63 16.13 14.75
C ASP A 16 -40.21 16.40 14.23
N SER A 17 -39.54 17.42 14.78
CA SER A 17 -38.13 17.69 14.51
C SER A 17 -37.20 16.68 15.19
N VAL A 18 -37.60 16.12 16.34
CA VAL A 18 -36.79 15.15 17.09
C VAL A 18 -36.87 13.76 16.45
N SER A 19 -38.03 13.36 15.92
CA SER A 19 -38.14 12.12 15.14
C SER A 19 -37.33 12.20 13.85
N ALA A 20 -37.46 13.30 13.09
CA ALA A 20 -36.69 13.50 11.87
C ALA A 20 -35.16 13.49 12.10
N PHE A 21 -34.69 14.03 13.23
CA PHE A 21 -33.28 13.97 13.62
C PHE A 21 -32.82 12.53 13.90
N ARG A 22 -33.62 11.74 14.64
CA ARG A 22 -33.33 10.32 14.93
C ARG A 22 -33.36 9.44 13.68
N ASP A 23 -34.23 9.75 12.74
CA ASP A 23 -34.31 9.07 11.44
C ASP A 23 -33.05 9.38 10.60
N THR A 24 -32.57 10.62 10.66
CA THR A 24 -31.32 11.03 9.99
C THR A 24 -30.09 10.39 10.63
N GLU A 25 -30.01 10.36 11.97
CA GLU A 25 -28.93 9.66 12.68
C GLU A 25 -28.94 8.15 12.40
N SER A 26 -30.11 7.50 12.38
CA SER A 26 -30.19 6.06 12.09
C SER A 26 -29.81 5.71 10.66
N ALA A 27 -30.16 6.55 9.68
CA ALA A 27 -29.70 6.41 8.30
C ALA A 27 -28.18 6.62 8.17
N PHE A 28 -27.61 7.61 8.87
CA PHE A 28 -26.16 7.85 8.90
C PHE A 28 -25.40 6.70 9.58
N LEU A 29 -25.94 6.13 10.65
CA LEU A 29 -25.35 4.99 11.35
C LEU A 29 -25.34 3.72 10.47
N TYR A 30 -26.39 3.50 9.67
CA TYR A 30 -26.44 2.37 8.73
C TYR A 30 -25.41 2.48 7.60
N ASP A 31 -25.20 3.68 7.06
CA ASP A 31 -24.21 3.94 6.01
C ASP A 31 -22.77 3.77 6.53
N ASN A 32 -22.46 4.27 7.73
CA ASN A 32 -21.14 4.09 8.34
C ASN A 32 -20.81 2.62 8.65
N ASP A 33 -21.80 1.83 9.08
CA ASP A 33 -21.61 0.40 9.35
C ASP A 33 -21.28 -0.36 8.06
N LEU A 34 -22.02 -0.07 6.97
CA LEU A 34 -21.74 -0.64 5.65
C LEU A 34 -20.36 -0.24 5.12
N LEU A 35 -19.96 1.02 5.28
CA LEU A 35 -18.63 1.51 4.90
C LEU A 35 -17.52 0.85 5.72
N THR A 36 -17.76 0.61 7.01
CA THR A 36 -16.82 -0.08 7.90
C THR A 36 -16.67 -1.55 7.49
N ASP A 37 -17.74 -2.22 7.13
CA ASP A 37 -17.73 -3.60 6.63
C ASP A 37 -16.99 -3.73 5.31
N VAL A 38 -17.21 -2.81 4.37
CA VAL A 38 -16.51 -2.78 3.09
C VAL A 38 -15.02 -2.53 3.32
N GLN A 39 -14.66 -1.60 4.20
CA GLN A 39 -13.27 -1.30 4.55
C GLN A 39 -12.58 -2.49 5.22
N MET A 40 -13.25 -3.17 6.15
CA MET A 40 -12.72 -4.34 6.83
C MET A 40 -12.50 -5.50 5.85
N LYS A 41 -13.45 -5.72 4.93
CA LYS A 41 -13.30 -6.73 3.86
C LYS A 41 -12.14 -6.41 2.94
N PHE A 42 -11.96 -5.15 2.54
CA PHE A 42 -10.82 -4.74 1.72
C PHE A 42 -9.50 -4.97 2.44
N SER A 43 -9.41 -4.57 3.72
CA SER A 43 -8.23 -4.79 4.55
C SER A 43 -7.92 -6.27 4.80
N ALA A 44 -8.94 -7.14 4.83
CA ALA A 44 -8.76 -8.57 5.02
C ALA A 44 -8.26 -9.28 3.74
N VAL A 45 -8.53 -8.74 2.55
CA VAL A 45 -8.01 -9.28 1.28
C VAL A 45 -6.54 -8.95 1.08
N GLU A 46 -6.10 -7.78 1.55
CA GLU A 46 -4.68 -7.38 1.54
C GLU A 46 -3.85 -8.17 2.56
N GLN A 47 -4.49 -8.84 3.53
CA GLN A 47 -3.82 -9.65 4.54
C GLN A 47 -3.48 -11.05 4.01
N SER A 48 -2.31 -11.56 4.38
CA SER A 48 -1.93 -12.94 4.04
C SER A 48 -2.94 -13.94 4.60
N PRO A 49 -3.39 -14.95 3.81
CA PRO A 49 -4.31 -15.99 4.28
C PRO A 49 -3.78 -16.83 5.45
N HIS A 50 -2.47 -16.79 5.69
CA HIS A 50 -1.82 -17.50 6.79
C HIS A 50 -1.53 -16.53 7.94
N GLU A 51 -2.13 -16.80 9.10
CA GLU A 51 -2.06 -15.94 10.28
C GLU A 51 -0.63 -15.78 10.82
N GLU A 52 0.21 -16.82 10.71
CA GLU A 52 1.63 -16.77 11.06
C GLU A 52 2.44 -15.78 10.21
N VAL A 53 2.05 -15.59 8.93
CA VAL A 53 2.71 -14.67 7.99
C VAL A 53 2.18 -13.26 8.19
N ALA A 54 0.86 -13.12 8.37
CA ALA A 54 0.18 -11.86 8.70
C ALA A 54 0.73 -11.18 9.96
N ALA A 55 1.17 -11.98 10.96
CA ALA A 55 1.76 -11.48 12.20
C ALA A 55 3.26 -11.15 12.09
N SER A 56 3.92 -11.60 11.02
CA SER A 56 5.39 -11.52 10.90
C SER A 56 5.90 -10.19 10.33
N VAL A 57 5.12 -9.50 9.49
CA VAL A 57 5.51 -8.25 8.83
C VAL A 57 4.27 -7.39 8.57
N PRO A 58 4.35 -6.05 8.73
CA PRO A 58 3.28 -5.15 8.28
C PRO A 58 3.03 -5.26 6.77
N ASN A 59 1.77 -5.24 6.34
CA ASN A 59 1.37 -5.35 4.91
C ASN A 59 1.74 -4.13 4.06
N THR A 60 2.17 -3.04 4.68
CA THR A 60 2.56 -1.82 3.97
C THR A 60 4.08 -1.74 3.92
N ASP A 61 4.62 -1.73 2.72
CA ASP A 61 6.04 -1.48 2.49
C ASP A 61 6.40 -0.05 2.91
N ASP A 62 7.55 0.10 3.56
CA ASP A 62 8.08 1.40 3.94
C ASP A 62 8.71 2.09 2.70
N ILE A 63 8.17 3.23 2.28
CA ILE A 63 8.68 4.02 1.15
C ILE A 63 9.82 4.97 1.53
N THR A 64 10.17 5.04 2.82
CA THR A 64 11.24 5.92 3.33
C THR A 64 12.61 5.27 3.28
N ILE A 65 12.67 3.92 3.16
CA ILE A 65 13.93 3.20 3.03
C ILE A 65 14.53 3.41 1.64
N VAL A 66 15.75 3.94 1.61
CA VAL A 66 16.45 4.28 0.37
C VAL A 66 17.03 3.01 -0.25
N ASN A 67 16.22 2.31 -1.05
CA ASN A 67 16.58 1.10 -1.82
C ASN A 67 17.60 1.36 -2.95
N ASN A 68 18.06 2.60 -3.11
CA ASN A 68 18.99 2.99 -4.15
C ASN A 68 20.18 3.79 -3.61
N SER A 69 20.99 3.16 -2.77
CA SER A 69 22.19 3.79 -2.23
C SER A 69 23.26 3.91 -3.32
N PHE A 70 23.77 5.13 -3.59
CA PHE A 70 24.88 5.40 -4.52
C PHE A 70 26.09 4.46 -4.33
N ARG A 71 26.32 4.01 -3.10
CA ARG A 71 27.36 3.04 -2.72
C ARG A 71 27.23 1.70 -3.44
N MET A 72 26.02 1.18 -3.66
CA MET A 72 25.80 -0.09 -4.37
C MET A 72 26.09 0.05 -5.87
N TRP A 73 25.70 1.17 -6.47
CA TRP A 73 25.96 1.44 -7.90
C TRP A 73 27.44 1.60 -8.18
N PHE A 74 28.15 2.32 -7.32
CA PHE A 74 29.59 2.48 -7.46
C PHE A 74 30.31 1.13 -7.42
N LEU A 75 29.99 0.28 -6.44
CA LEU A 75 30.57 -1.06 -6.33
C LEU A 75 30.15 -1.97 -7.50
N GLY A 76 28.88 -1.93 -7.91
CA GLY A 76 28.35 -2.73 -9.01
C GLY A 76 28.96 -2.36 -10.37
N VAL A 77 29.10 -1.07 -10.67
CA VAL A 77 29.71 -0.58 -11.91
C VAL A 77 31.19 -0.92 -11.97
N ILE A 78 31.92 -0.75 -10.86
CA ILE A 78 33.35 -1.13 -10.79
C ILE A 78 33.51 -2.63 -10.99
N PHE A 79 32.69 -3.44 -10.33
CA PHE A 79 32.75 -4.89 -10.45
C PHE A 79 32.40 -5.36 -11.86
N ALA A 80 31.36 -4.79 -12.48
CA ALA A 80 30.97 -5.09 -13.85
C ALA A 80 32.07 -4.69 -14.85
N ALA A 81 32.67 -3.51 -14.69
CA ALA A 81 33.79 -3.08 -15.52
C ALA A 81 35.02 -3.99 -15.37
N GLY A 82 35.35 -4.39 -14.14
CA GLY A 82 36.44 -5.33 -13.86
C GLY A 82 36.23 -6.69 -14.53
N LEU A 83 35.02 -7.26 -14.40
CA LEU A 83 34.67 -8.52 -15.05
C LEU A 83 34.71 -8.43 -16.58
N ALA A 84 34.25 -7.31 -17.17
CA ALA A 84 34.32 -7.11 -18.61
C ALA A 84 35.77 -7.07 -19.12
N VAL A 85 36.67 -6.40 -18.38
CA VAL A 85 38.11 -6.38 -18.71
C VAL A 85 38.73 -7.78 -18.61
N VAL A 86 38.39 -8.53 -17.56
CA VAL A 86 38.89 -9.90 -17.38
C VAL A 86 38.40 -10.81 -18.51
N ASN A 87 37.11 -10.72 -18.87
CA ASN A 87 36.56 -11.49 -19.99
C ASN A 87 37.24 -11.11 -21.32
N GLN A 88 37.40 -9.82 -21.58
CA GLN A 88 38.07 -9.32 -22.80
C GLN A 88 39.55 -9.70 -22.86
N PHE A 89 40.23 -9.79 -21.72
CA PHE A 89 41.63 -10.24 -21.65
C PHE A 89 41.81 -11.70 -22.07
N PHE A 90 40.86 -12.57 -21.71
CA PHE A 90 40.89 -13.97 -22.11
C PHE A 90 40.55 -14.18 -23.59
N ASP A 91 39.77 -13.27 -24.19
CA ASP A 91 39.45 -13.31 -25.63
C ASP A 91 40.67 -13.08 -26.54
N PHE A 92 41.70 -12.37 -26.08
CA PHE A 92 42.92 -12.15 -26.86
C PHE A 92 43.91 -13.34 -26.85
N ARG A 93 43.60 -14.41 -26.12
CA ARG A 93 44.42 -15.63 -26.07
C ARG A 93 43.95 -16.62 -27.14
N THR A 94 44.87 -17.46 -27.63
CA THR A 94 44.59 -18.48 -28.67
C THR A 94 43.58 -19.55 -28.27
N ASN A 95 43.39 -19.79 -26.97
CA ASN A 95 42.29 -20.56 -26.40
C ASN A 95 41.53 -19.65 -25.42
N PRO A 96 40.41 -19.03 -25.83
CA PRO A 96 39.66 -18.14 -24.96
C PRO A 96 38.90 -18.94 -23.90
N VAL A 97 39.00 -18.50 -22.65
CA VAL A 97 38.14 -18.98 -21.55
C VAL A 97 37.05 -17.94 -21.35
N VAL A 98 35.87 -18.22 -21.92
CA VAL A 98 34.71 -17.31 -21.83
C VAL A 98 33.99 -17.55 -20.51
N ILE A 99 33.94 -16.55 -19.65
CA ILE A 99 33.14 -16.61 -18.43
C ILE A 99 31.69 -16.34 -18.81
N THR A 100 30.91 -17.42 -18.93
CA THR A 100 29.49 -17.33 -19.29
C THR A 100 28.62 -17.02 -18.07
N THR A 101 27.46 -16.43 -18.33
CA THR A 101 26.46 -16.07 -17.30
C THR A 101 26.08 -17.25 -16.40
N LEU A 102 26.05 -18.48 -16.93
CA LEU A 102 25.73 -19.69 -16.18
C LEU A 102 26.75 -19.97 -15.07
N ILE A 103 28.05 -19.78 -15.33
CA ILE A 103 29.10 -20.01 -14.33
C ILE A 103 29.01 -18.94 -13.24
N THR A 104 28.74 -17.68 -13.60
CA THR A 104 28.55 -16.59 -12.63
C THR A 104 27.33 -16.83 -11.74
N GLN A 105 26.23 -17.33 -12.29
CA GLN A 105 25.03 -17.68 -11.52
C GLN A 105 25.31 -18.80 -10.51
N VAL A 106 26.05 -19.84 -10.91
CA VAL A 106 26.45 -20.93 -10.00
C VAL A 106 27.35 -20.42 -8.88
N LEU A 107 28.27 -19.49 -9.16
CA LEU A 107 29.13 -18.88 -8.15
C LEU A 107 28.39 -17.93 -7.19
N ALA A 108 27.30 -17.30 -7.66
CA ALA A 108 26.49 -16.36 -6.88
C ALA A 108 25.41 -17.04 -6.02
N MET A 109 25.17 -18.33 -6.24
CA MET A 109 24.21 -19.08 -5.45
C MET A 109 24.77 -19.25 -4.02
N PRO A 110 24.02 -18.88 -2.97
CA PRO A 110 24.45 -19.14 -1.60
C PRO A 110 24.59 -20.67 -1.39
N ALA A 111 25.67 -21.07 -0.72
CA ALA A 111 25.90 -22.46 -0.32
C ALA A 111 24.89 -22.91 0.75
#